data_AF-A0A920R6S1-F1
#
_entry.id   AF-A0A920R6S1-F1
#
_cell.length_a   1.000
_cell.length_b   1.000
_cell.length_c   1.000
_cell.angle_alpha   90.00
_cell.angle_beta   90.00
_cell.angle_gamma   90.00
#
_symmetry.space_group_name_H-M   'P 1'
#
loop_
_entity.id
_entity.type
_entity.pdbx_description
1 polymer ?
#
loop_
_entity_poly.entity_id
_entity_poly.type
_entity_poly.pdbx_seq_one_letter_code
_entity_poly.pdbx_strand_id
1 'polypeptide(L)'
;MYSEELVVGWACRKVNRPVKWTSDRTEAFLADAHGRDHVAHAEMAMDKNGKFLAMRVNTTANLGAYLSTFATMVPSYLYAFLLAGQYSTPLIYSEVKAVFTNTAPVDAARGAGRPEATFLLERLVDVCAEDMGLDPAEIRRRNFIPVDAFPYQTPVVQCYDSGDYNAALDKALALADYEGFAGRAEEAKSRGKCRGIGLSSYVEACGIAPSAAVGQLGAGVGLWESAQVRFNPTGNVQVFTGTHSHGQGHETTFAQLVTEQLGVPIENIEVIHGDTSKTQFGMGTYGSRSLAVGGVAIAKACEKLIEKGKKIAAHALEAAEGDIEFADGNFAIAGTDKAMNIAEVAFNAYVPHSYPEGLEPGFDENAFFDPMNFSFPAGTHICEVEVDPDTGVVEIVKYSAVDDFGKLINPMIVEGQVHGGIVHGVGQALLEGCQYDSDGQLITASYMDYAMPRADNVPSFDVDYAPTNPPHNPLGVKGCGEAGAIGAPPAVINAISNALGIKHIDMPATPENVWRAAQTATS
;
A
#
# COMPACT_ATOMS: atom_id res chain seq x y z
N MET A 1 9.46 -0.43 17.48
CA MET A 1 10.30 -1.01 18.53
C MET A 1 9.43 -1.27 19.74
N TYR A 2 9.45 -2.48 20.26
CA TYR A 2 8.68 -2.91 21.42
C TYR A 2 9.56 -3.01 22.67
N SER A 3 8.95 -2.93 23.85
CA SER A 3 9.67 -2.92 25.14
C SER A 3 10.49 -4.19 25.33
N GLU A 4 9.97 -5.31 24.86
CA GLU A 4 10.52 -6.64 24.97
C GLU A 4 11.82 -6.78 24.18
N GLU A 5 11.96 -6.10 23.04
CA GLU A 5 13.20 -6.08 22.26
C GLU A 5 14.36 -5.48 23.09
N LEU A 6 14.08 -4.38 23.80
CA LEU A 6 15.05 -3.72 24.69
C LEU A 6 15.36 -4.57 25.92
N VAL A 7 14.33 -5.13 26.55
CA VAL A 7 14.47 -5.96 27.76
C VAL A 7 15.25 -7.24 27.46
N VAL A 8 14.98 -7.91 26.33
CA VAL A 8 15.72 -9.11 25.90
C VAL A 8 17.18 -8.79 25.63
N GLY A 9 17.46 -7.67 24.94
CA GLY A 9 18.84 -7.21 24.72
C GLY A 9 19.58 -6.94 26.02
N TRP A 10 18.94 -6.25 26.96
CA TRP A 10 19.48 -6.02 28.30
C TRP A 10 19.70 -7.32 29.07
N ALA A 11 18.72 -8.22 29.08
CA ALA A 11 18.76 -9.49 29.80
C ALA A 11 19.88 -10.39 29.27
N CYS A 12 20.01 -10.50 27.95
CA CYS A 12 21.11 -11.22 27.27
C CYS A 12 22.48 -10.75 27.76
N ARG A 13 22.69 -9.43 27.86
CA ARG A 13 23.94 -8.86 28.39
C ARG A 13 24.15 -9.18 29.87
N LYS A 14 23.08 -9.21 30.67
CA LYS A 14 23.16 -9.51 32.12
C LYS A 14 23.52 -10.96 32.40
N VAL A 15 22.96 -11.90 31.65
CA VAL A 15 23.17 -13.34 31.86
C VAL A 15 24.30 -13.92 31.00
N ASN A 16 24.82 -13.14 30.04
CA ASN A 16 25.85 -13.54 29.08
C ASN A 16 25.52 -14.85 28.33
N ARG A 17 24.24 -15.03 28.00
CA ARG A 17 23.69 -16.18 27.26
C ARG A 17 22.53 -15.70 26.40
N PRO A 18 22.21 -16.41 25.30
CA PRO A 18 21.03 -16.10 24.52
C PRO A 18 19.77 -16.12 25.38
N VAL A 19 18.94 -15.08 25.23
CA VAL A 19 17.60 -14.99 25.83
C VAL A 19 16.61 -14.97 24.68
N LYS A 20 15.60 -15.83 24.75
CA LYS A 20 14.50 -15.89 23.78
C LYS A 20 13.22 -15.41 24.44
N TRP A 21 12.51 -14.52 23.76
CA TRP A 21 11.15 -14.14 24.09
C TRP A 21 10.23 -14.44 22.91
N THR A 22 9.01 -14.85 23.23
CA THR A 22 7.90 -15.05 22.28
C THR A 22 6.62 -14.79 23.06
N SER A 23 5.77 -13.89 22.57
CA SER A 23 4.44 -13.66 23.15
C SER A 23 3.48 -14.79 22.82
N ASP A 24 2.53 -15.04 23.71
CA ASP A 24 1.27 -15.69 23.36
C ASP A 24 0.30 -14.70 22.67
N ARG A 25 -0.86 -15.20 22.22
CA ARG A 25 -1.83 -14.37 21.50
C ARG A 25 -2.45 -13.28 22.39
N THR A 26 -2.71 -13.59 23.66
CA THR A 26 -3.33 -12.63 24.59
C THR A 26 -2.32 -11.56 24.98
N GLU A 27 -1.06 -11.91 25.21
CA GLU A 27 0.05 -10.97 25.39
C GLU A 27 0.17 -10.03 24.18
N ALA A 28 0.08 -10.55 22.94
CA ALA A 28 0.11 -9.72 21.74
C ALA A 28 -1.02 -8.66 21.71
N PHE A 29 -2.25 -9.02 22.07
CA PHE A 29 -3.36 -8.06 22.15
C PHE A 29 -3.12 -6.94 23.18
N LEU A 30 -2.39 -7.24 24.26
CA LEU A 30 -2.15 -6.34 25.38
C LEU A 30 -0.88 -5.48 25.22
N ALA A 31 0.14 -6.01 24.54
CA ALA A 31 1.48 -5.42 24.48
C ALA A 31 1.86 -4.86 23.11
N ASP A 32 1.26 -5.36 22.02
CA ASP A 32 1.47 -4.78 20.69
C ASP A 32 0.67 -3.48 20.52
N ALA A 33 0.86 -2.81 19.39
CA ALA A 33 0.10 -1.60 19.06
C ALA A 33 -1.27 -1.93 18.43
N HIS A 34 -2.28 -1.14 18.77
CA HIS A 34 -3.58 -1.11 18.11
C HIS A 34 -3.53 -0.18 16.88
N GLY A 35 -4.61 -0.09 16.09
CA GLY A 35 -4.67 0.76 14.90
C GLY A 35 -6.00 1.50 14.76
N ARG A 36 -6.04 2.52 13.89
CA ARG A 36 -7.21 3.36 13.58
C ARG A 36 -7.54 4.36 14.70
N ASP A 37 -8.58 4.07 15.49
CA ASP A 37 -9.09 4.82 16.63
C ASP A 37 -9.23 6.35 16.45
N HIS A 38 -9.88 6.72 15.33
CA HIS A 38 -10.28 8.09 15.04
C HIS A 38 -11.78 8.27 15.28
N VAL A 39 -12.15 9.34 15.97
CA VAL A 39 -13.51 9.89 15.98
C VAL A 39 -13.50 11.19 15.19
N ALA A 40 -14.21 11.22 14.07
CA ALA A 40 -14.17 12.35 13.15
C ALA A 40 -15.56 12.88 12.82
N HIS A 41 -15.63 14.20 12.63
CA HIS A 41 -16.77 14.89 12.06
C HIS A 41 -16.32 15.59 10.78
N ALA A 42 -17.04 15.37 9.68
CA ALA A 42 -16.72 15.91 8.38
C ALA A 42 -17.94 16.53 7.70
N GLU A 43 -17.71 17.63 6.99
CA GLU A 43 -18.73 18.41 6.29
C GLU A 43 -18.22 18.75 4.87
N MET A 44 -19.08 18.61 3.87
CA MET A 44 -18.80 18.97 2.48
C MET A 44 -19.77 20.07 2.02
N ALA A 45 -19.22 21.17 1.50
CA ALA A 45 -19.99 22.19 0.79
C ALA A 45 -20.08 21.82 -0.70
N MET A 46 -21.29 21.89 -1.26
CA MET A 46 -21.56 21.57 -2.66
C MET A 46 -22.28 22.70 -3.38
N ASP A 47 -22.05 22.83 -4.69
CA ASP A 47 -22.93 23.63 -5.55
C ASP A 47 -24.21 22.85 -5.92
N LYS A 48 -25.14 23.54 -6.60
CA LYS A 48 -26.42 22.94 -7.05
C LYS A 48 -26.27 21.76 -8.02
N ASN A 49 -25.09 21.55 -8.60
CA ASN A 49 -24.80 20.48 -9.55
C ASN A 49 -24.00 19.34 -8.88
N GLY A 50 -23.78 19.39 -7.56
CA GLY A 50 -23.01 18.38 -6.83
C GLY A 50 -21.50 18.53 -7.00
N LYS A 51 -21.01 19.71 -7.40
CA LYS A 51 -19.57 20.01 -7.40
C LYS A 51 -19.10 20.33 -5.97
N PHE A 52 -18.03 19.69 -5.53
CA PHE A 52 -17.42 19.93 -4.22
C PHE A 52 -16.69 21.29 -4.19
N LEU A 53 -17.02 22.11 -3.19
CA LEU A 53 -16.52 23.48 -3.04
C LEU A 53 -15.57 23.62 -1.85
N ALA A 54 -15.85 22.97 -0.73
CA ALA A 54 -15.00 23.00 0.44
C ALA A 54 -15.27 21.79 1.33
N MET A 55 -14.24 21.30 2.03
CA MET A 55 -14.38 20.27 3.05
C MET A 55 -13.80 20.75 4.37
N ARG A 56 -14.49 20.45 5.47
CA ARG A 56 -14.02 20.69 6.83
C ARG A 56 -14.04 19.39 7.62
N VAL A 57 -12.93 19.07 8.29
CA VAL A 57 -12.78 17.85 9.09
C VAL A 57 -12.21 18.18 10.46
N ASN A 58 -12.87 17.69 11.51
CA ASN A 58 -12.36 17.72 12.88
C ASN A 58 -12.23 16.29 13.39
N THR A 59 -11.03 15.90 13.84
CA THR A 59 -10.73 14.54 14.27
C THR A 59 -10.15 14.53 15.68
N THR A 60 -10.69 13.68 16.55
CA THR A 60 -10.04 13.30 17.81
C THR A 60 -9.42 11.93 17.60
N ALA A 61 -8.10 11.81 17.78
CA ALA A 61 -7.34 10.59 17.55
C ALA A 61 -6.76 10.08 18.88
N ASN A 62 -7.08 8.83 19.23
CA ASN A 62 -6.50 8.17 20.39
C ASN A 62 -5.07 7.70 20.08
N LEU A 63 -4.13 7.98 20.97
CA LEU A 63 -2.74 7.53 20.87
C LEU A 63 -2.41 6.38 21.83
N GLY A 64 -3.36 5.97 22.67
CA GLY A 64 -3.13 5.08 23.80
C GLY A 64 -2.37 5.76 24.94
N ALA A 65 -1.76 4.96 25.81
CA ALA A 65 -1.05 5.46 26.99
C ALA A 65 0.29 6.12 26.66
N TYR A 66 0.93 5.74 25.55
CA TYR A 66 2.26 6.18 25.17
C TYR A 66 2.36 6.34 23.66
N LEU A 67 3.27 7.21 23.23
CA LEU A 67 3.58 7.38 21.81
C LEU A 67 4.42 6.20 21.33
N SER A 68 3.89 5.43 20.39
CA SER A 68 4.66 4.48 19.59
C SER A 68 5.32 5.21 18.40
N THR A 69 5.91 4.46 17.45
CA THR A 69 6.83 5.03 16.46
C THR A 69 6.14 5.98 15.49
N PHE A 70 4.98 5.57 14.95
CA PHE A 70 4.21 6.42 14.03
C PHE A 70 2.90 6.93 14.64
N ALA A 71 2.68 6.76 15.95
CA ALA A 71 1.44 7.13 16.65
C ALA A 71 0.93 8.53 16.31
N THR A 72 1.79 9.56 16.30
CA THR A 72 1.38 10.93 16.01
C THR A 72 1.32 11.24 14.51
N MET A 73 2.01 10.45 13.70
CA MET A 73 2.11 10.61 12.25
C MET A 73 0.88 10.03 11.52
N VAL A 74 0.38 8.89 11.99
CA VAL A 74 -0.83 8.21 11.48
C VAL A 74 -2.05 9.16 11.42
N PRO A 75 -2.47 9.80 12.54
CA PRO A 75 -3.64 10.67 12.55
C PRO A 75 -3.37 12.06 11.97
N SER A 76 -2.11 12.45 11.73
CA SER A 76 -1.76 13.77 11.22
C SER A 76 -1.52 13.72 9.71
N TYR A 77 -0.28 13.64 9.26
CA TYR A 77 0.05 13.82 7.84
C TYR A 77 -0.21 12.59 6.98
N LEU A 78 -0.24 11.38 7.53
CA LEU A 78 -0.65 10.19 6.75
C LEU A 78 -2.16 10.11 6.52
N TYR A 79 -2.92 10.96 7.20
CA TYR A 79 -4.37 11.05 7.15
C TYR A 79 -4.81 12.36 6.49
N ALA A 80 -4.52 13.50 7.12
CA ALA A 80 -5.02 14.81 6.72
C ALA A 80 -4.54 15.25 5.33
N PHE A 81 -3.32 14.86 4.93
CA PHE A 81 -2.78 15.24 3.61
C PHE A 81 -3.37 14.42 2.45
N LEU A 82 -4.21 13.43 2.74
CA LEU A 82 -4.92 12.61 1.75
C LEU A 82 -6.43 12.86 1.73
N LEU A 83 -6.90 13.85 2.50
CA LEU A 83 -8.30 14.27 2.51
C LEU A 83 -8.78 14.85 1.17
N ALA A 84 -7.88 15.18 0.24
CA ALA A 84 -8.27 15.50 -1.14
C ALA A 84 -8.86 14.28 -1.87
N GLY A 85 -8.49 13.05 -1.47
CA GLY A 85 -8.88 11.82 -2.16
C GLY A 85 -8.56 11.89 -3.64
N GLN A 86 -9.47 11.40 -4.47
CA GLN A 86 -9.39 11.52 -5.94
C GLN A 86 -10.04 12.80 -6.48
N TYR A 87 -10.44 13.75 -5.62
CA TYR A 87 -11.36 14.83 -5.97
C TYR A 87 -10.69 16.20 -6.07
N SER A 88 -11.25 17.05 -6.93
CA SER A 88 -10.79 18.42 -7.19
C SER A 88 -11.38 19.45 -6.22
N THR A 89 -11.71 19.06 -4.99
CA THR A 89 -12.28 19.95 -3.97
C THR A 89 -11.28 21.07 -3.67
N PRO A 90 -11.59 22.36 -3.91
CA PRO A 90 -10.55 23.39 -3.93
C PRO A 90 -10.10 23.89 -2.55
N LEU A 91 -10.92 23.70 -1.50
CA LEU A 91 -10.62 24.17 -0.14
C LEU A 91 -10.81 23.03 0.85
N ILE A 92 -9.77 22.69 1.61
CA ILE A 92 -9.83 21.63 2.62
C ILE A 92 -9.21 22.14 3.91
N TYR A 93 -9.98 22.07 5.00
CA TYR A 93 -9.51 22.32 6.36
C TYR A 93 -9.56 21.02 7.17
N SER A 94 -8.50 20.75 7.92
CA SER A 94 -8.42 19.62 8.86
C SER A 94 -7.81 20.06 10.18
N GLU A 95 -8.50 19.74 11.28
CA GLU A 95 -7.98 19.81 12.64
C GLU A 95 -7.90 18.40 13.24
N VAL A 96 -6.75 18.08 13.84
CA VAL A 96 -6.52 16.80 14.52
C VAL A 96 -6.12 17.06 15.97
N LYS A 97 -6.92 16.54 16.90
CA LYS A 97 -6.66 16.55 18.33
C LYS A 97 -6.22 15.15 18.77
N ALA A 98 -4.92 15.00 18.98
CA ALA A 98 -4.35 13.81 19.58
C ALA A 98 -4.61 13.77 21.10
N VAL A 99 -5.06 12.62 21.62
CA VAL A 99 -5.32 12.41 23.06
C VAL A 99 -4.66 11.14 23.58
N PHE A 100 -4.15 11.22 24.81
CA PHE A 100 -3.71 10.03 25.55
C PHE A 100 -4.88 9.40 26.27
N THR A 101 -4.89 8.07 26.33
CA THR A 101 -5.89 7.27 27.05
C THR A 101 -5.21 6.13 27.79
N ASN A 102 -5.93 5.44 28.69
CA ASN A 102 -5.40 4.28 29.40
C ASN A 102 -5.56 2.96 28.59
N THR A 103 -5.25 2.98 27.30
CA THR A 103 -5.26 1.81 26.40
C THR A 103 -3.86 1.49 25.88
N ALA A 104 -3.71 0.34 25.22
CA ALA A 104 -2.51 0.02 24.43
C ALA A 104 -2.19 1.16 23.44
N PRO A 105 -0.90 1.42 23.13
CA PRO A 105 -0.50 2.40 22.13
C PRO A 105 -1.15 2.13 20.76
N VAL A 106 -1.43 3.18 20.00
CA VAL A 106 -1.93 3.09 18.62
C VAL A 106 -0.79 3.38 17.64
N ASP A 107 -0.61 2.52 16.63
CA ASP A 107 0.42 2.68 15.58
C ASP A 107 -0.11 2.24 14.20
N ALA A 108 0.80 2.19 13.23
CA ALA A 108 0.54 1.78 11.87
C ALA A 108 0.05 0.31 11.79
N ALA A 109 -1.22 0.15 11.47
CA ALA A 109 -1.78 -1.05 10.84
C ALA A 109 -1.94 -0.82 9.34
N ARG A 110 -1.81 -1.86 8.51
CA ARG A 110 -1.83 -1.84 7.02
C ARG A 110 -2.65 -0.67 6.46
N GLY A 111 -2.00 0.23 5.72
CA GLY A 111 -2.55 1.50 5.22
C GLY A 111 -2.15 2.69 6.10
N ALA A 112 -2.37 2.64 7.41
CA ALA A 112 -1.95 3.64 8.40
C ALA A 112 -2.31 5.11 8.02
N GLY A 113 -3.46 5.61 8.48
CA GLY A 113 -3.96 6.95 8.18
C GLY A 113 -4.73 7.04 6.86
N ARG A 114 -4.30 6.27 5.84
CA ARG A 114 -5.01 6.21 4.55
C ARG A 114 -6.40 5.55 4.66
N PRO A 115 -6.56 4.38 5.31
CA PRO A 115 -7.89 3.80 5.51
C PRO A 115 -8.84 4.77 6.22
N GLU A 116 -8.36 5.52 7.20
CA GLU A 116 -9.13 6.50 7.97
C GLU A 116 -9.54 7.70 7.10
N ALA A 117 -8.62 8.23 6.27
CA ALA A 117 -8.89 9.34 5.37
C ALA A 117 -9.87 8.93 4.25
N THR A 118 -9.62 7.79 3.61
CA THR A 118 -10.47 7.23 2.57
C THR A 118 -11.84 6.87 3.12
N PHE A 119 -11.93 6.23 4.30
CA PHE A 119 -13.21 5.90 4.91
C PHE A 119 -14.05 7.15 5.15
N LEU A 120 -13.48 8.16 5.81
CA LEU A 120 -14.19 9.42 6.07
C LEU A 120 -14.68 10.08 4.79
N LEU A 121 -13.79 10.19 3.79
CA LEU A 121 -14.09 10.88 2.56
C LEU A 121 -15.11 10.13 1.71
N GLU A 122 -14.95 8.82 1.52
CA GLU A 122 -15.87 8.02 0.70
C GLU A 122 -17.23 7.83 1.36
N ARG A 123 -17.31 7.82 2.70
CA ARG A 123 -18.60 7.93 3.41
C ARG A 123 -19.27 9.27 3.13
N LEU A 124 -18.52 10.37 3.24
CA LEU A 124 -19.04 11.71 3.01
C LEU A 124 -19.50 11.90 1.55
N VAL A 125 -18.78 11.35 0.57
CA VAL A 125 -19.14 11.37 -0.85
C VAL A 125 -20.46 10.65 -1.11
N ASP A 126 -20.68 9.48 -0.50
CA ASP A 126 -21.94 8.75 -0.64
C ASP A 126 -23.12 9.47 0.02
N VAL A 127 -22.92 10.06 1.21
CA VAL A 127 -23.94 10.92 1.84
C VAL A 127 -24.27 12.13 0.96
N CYS A 128 -23.25 12.72 0.33
CA CYS A 128 -23.43 13.82 -0.62
C CYS A 128 -24.20 13.37 -1.87
N ALA A 129 -23.97 12.15 -2.37
CA ALA A 129 -24.73 11.57 -3.47
C ALA A 129 -26.21 11.47 -3.13
N GLU A 130 -26.52 10.93 -1.94
CA GLU A 130 -27.87 10.79 -1.42
C GLU A 130 -28.57 12.15 -1.27
N ASP A 131 -27.92 13.13 -0.62
CA ASP A 131 -28.48 14.47 -0.41
C ASP A 131 -28.76 15.21 -1.74
N MET A 132 -28.01 14.91 -2.79
CA MET A 132 -28.18 15.49 -4.13
C MET A 132 -29.10 14.66 -5.04
N GLY A 133 -29.52 13.46 -4.62
CA GLY A 133 -30.25 12.51 -5.46
C GLY A 133 -29.46 12.05 -6.68
N LEU A 134 -28.14 11.90 -6.55
CA LEU A 134 -27.22 11.48 -7.60
C LEU A 134 -26.79 10.03 -7.41
N ASP A 135 -26.51 9.35 -8.52
CA ASP A 135 -25.83 8.06 -8.48
C ASP A 135 -24.42 8.22 -7.85
N PRO A 136 -23.99 7.29 -6.96
CA PRO A 136 -22.68 7.36 -6.32
C PRO A 136 -21.48 7.38 -7.27
N ALA A 137 -21.56 6.75 -8.44
CA ALA A 137 -20.51 6.83 -9.45
C ALA A 137 -20.53 8.21 -10.15
N GLU A 138 -21.72 8.76 -10.41
CA GLU A 138 -21.86 10.07 -11.05
C GLU A 138 -21.31 11.22 -10.21
N ILE A 139 -21.58 11.26 -8.90
CA ILE A 139 -21.02 12.34 -8.05
C ILE A 139 -19.48 12.29 -8.02
N ARG A 140 -18.90 11.09 -8.06
CA ARG A 140 -17.45 10.90 -8.14
C ARG A 140 -16.89 11.45 -9.45
N ARG A 141 -17.48 11.09 -10.59
CA ARG A 141 -17.09 11.59 -11.92
C ARG A 141 -17.08 13.11 -12.02
N ARG A 142 -18.12 13.77 -11.48
CA ARG A 142 -18.21 15.25 -11.47
C ARG A 142 -17.04 15.91 -10.71
N ASN A 143 -16.47 15.16 -9.77
CA ASN A 143 -15.51 15.69 -8.82
C ASN A 143 -14.09 15.15 -8.99
N PHE A 144 -13.86 14.12 -9.80
CA PHE A 144 -12.51 13.60 -10.03
C PHE A 144 -11.54 14.65 -10.56
N ILE A 145 -10.28 14.51 -10.16
CA ILE A 145 -9.15 15.24 -10.74
C ILE A 145 -9.04 14.83 -12.22
N PRO A 146 -9.03 15.79 -13.17
CA PRO A 146 -8.84 15.50 -14.59
C PRO A 146 -7.48 14.90 -14.89
N VAL A 147 -7.41 13.99 -15.87
CA VAL A 147 -6.17 13.29 -16.27
C VAL A 147 -5.07 14.27 -16.72
N ASP A 148 -5.45 15.34 -17.41
CA ASP A 148 -4.54 16.38 -17.90
C ASP A 148 -4.07 17.36 -16.81
N ALA A 149 -4.58 17.24 -15.58
CA ALA A 149 -4.16 18.03 -14.44
C ALA A 149 -2.97 17.42 -13.67
N PHE A 150 -2.54 16.19 -13.99
CA PHE A 150 -1.38 15.56 -13.36
C PHE A 150 -0.04 16.02 -13.97
N PRO A 151 1.02 16.22 -13.14
CA PRO A 151 1.04 16.10 -11.69
C PRO A 151 0.19 17.17 -10.99
N TYR A 152 -0.62 16.75 -10.03
CA TYR A 152 -1.68 17.59 -9.44
C TYR A 152 -1.33 18.00 -8.01
N GLN A 153 -1.11 19.30 -7.80
CA GLN A 153 -0.98 19.85 -6.45
C GLN A 153 -2.34 19.90 -5.76
N THR A 154 -2.53 19.08 -4.74
CA THR A 154 -3.73 19.12 -3.90
C THR A 154 -3.77 20.41 -3.08
N PRO A 155 -4.97 20.87 -2.65
CA PRO A 155 -5.09 22.04 -1.76
C PRO A 155 -4.60 21.78 -0.32
N VAL A 156 -4.26 20.53 -0.02
CA VAL A 156 -3.50 20.16 1.17
C VAL A 156 -2.01 20.15 0.79
N VAL A 157 -1.25 19.12 1.12
CA VAL A 157 0.22 19.16 0.98
C VAL A 157 0.72 18.38 -0.24
N GLN A 158 0.10 17.25 -0.58
CA GLN A 158 0.68 16.33 -1.55
C GLN A 158 0.52 16.81 -3.00
N CYS A 159 1.53 16.54 -3.82
CA CYS A 159 1.48 16.68 -5.27
C CYS A 159 1.38 15.29 -5.88
N TYR A 160 0.21 14.92 -6.39
CA TYR A 160 -0.03 13.59 -6.96
C TYR A 160 0.71 13.44 -8.29
N ASP A 161 1.28 12.26 -8.53
CA ASP A 161 2.21 11.99 -9.62
C ASP A 161 1.49 11.73 -10.95
N SER A 162 0.53 10.80 -10.98
CA SER A 162 -0.27 10.43 -12.15
C SER A 162 -1.56 9.71 -11.75
N GLY A 163 -2.60 9.78 -12.59
CA GLY A 163 -3.82 8.97 -12.41
C GLY A 163 -4.83 9.12 -13.54
N ASP A 164 -5.62 8.07 -13.78
CA ASP A 164 -6.83 8.08 -14.62
C ASP A 164 -7.99 7.44 -13.86
N TYR A 165 -8.60 8.26 -13.00
CA TYR A 165 -9.64 7.81 -12.08
C TYR A 165 -10.95 7.44 -12.80
N ASN A 166 -11.23 8.07 -13.95
CA ASN A 166 -12.38 7.69 -14.77
C ASN A 166 -12.18 6.31 -15.37
N ALA A 167 -10.98 6.00 -15.90
CA ALA A 167 -10.69 4.66 -16.43
C ALA A 167 -10.80 3.57 -15.35
N ALA A 168 -10.29 3.83 -14.15
CA ALA A 168 -10.40 2.90 -13.02
C ALA A 168 -11.87 2.68 -12.61
N LEU A 169 -12.66 3.75 -12.50
CA LEU A 169 -14.10 3.66 -12.18
C LEU A 169 -14.89 2.93 -13.28
N ASP A 170 -14.70 3.29 -14.56
CA ASP A 170 -15.36 2.66 -15.71
C ASP A 170 -15.16 1.14 -15.70
N LYS A 171 -13.90 0.74 -15.51
CA LYS A 171 -13.52 -0.66 -15.48
C LYS A 171 -14.08 -1.39 -14.27
N ALA A 172 -14.09 -0.76 -13.10
CA ALA A 172 -14.69 -1.33 -11.89
C ALA A 172 -16.20 -1.53 -12.03
N LEU A 173 -16.92 -0.55 -12.60
CA LEU A 173 -18.37 -0.63 -12.85
C LEU A 173 -18.71 -1.77 -13.82
N ALA A 174 -17.92 -1.92 -14.89
CA ALA A 174 -18.08 -3.00 -15.85
C ALA A 174 -17.82 -4.37 -15.19
N LEU A 175 -16.73 -4.49 -14.40
CA LEU A 175 -16.38 -5.72 -13.69
C LEU A 175 -17.44 -6.13 -12.66
N ALA A 176 -18.00 -5.14 -11.95
CA ALA A 176 -19.08 -5.34 -11.00
C ALA A 176 -20.43 -5.69 -11.66
N ASP A 177 -20.60 -5.48 -12.97
CA ASP A 177 -21.91 -5.49 -13.64
C ASP A 177 -22.88 -4.51 -12.96
N TYR A 178 -22.44 -3.26 -12.82
CA TYR A 178 -23.15 -2.21 -12.08
C TYR A 178 -24.55 -1.93 -12.65
N GLU A 179 -24.70 -1.92 -13.98
CA GLU A 179 -25.99 -1.70 -14.65
C GLU A 179 -27.01 -2.82 -14.33
N GLY A 180 -26.55 -4.04 -14.09
CA GLY A 180 -27.39 -5.18 -13.72
C GLY A 180 -27.87 -5.18 -12.25
N PHE A 181 -27.36 -4.27 -11.41
CA PHE A 181 -27.62 -4.27 -9.96
C PHE A 181 -29.12 -4.19 -9.61
N ALA A 182 -29.89 -3.35 -10.30
CA ALA A 182 -31.32 -3.16 -10.00
C ALA A 182 -32.11 -4.48 -10.11
N GLY A 183 -31.79 -5.32 -11.09
CA GLY A 183 -32.42 -6.64 -11.23
C GLY A 183 -32.06 -7.59 -10.09
N ARG A 184 -30.80 -7.57 -9.64
CA ARG A 184 -30.32 -8.37 -8.51
C ARG A 184 -30.91 -7.91 -7.17
N ALA A 185 -31.13 -6.61 -7.01
CA ALA A 185 -31.74 -6.05 -5.81
C ALA A 185 -33.21 -6.45 -5.68
N GLU A 186 -33.99 -6.40 -6.77
CA GLU A 186 -35.38 -6.88 -6.77
C GLU A 186 -35.48 -8.40 -6.54
N GLU A 187 -34.54 -9.18 -7.07
CA GLU A 187 -34.45 -10.63 -6.79
C GLU A 187 -34.22 -10.89 -5.29
N ALA A 188 -33.23 -10.25 -4.68
CA ALA A 188 -32.92 -10.40 -3.26
C ALA A 188 -34.10 -9.99 -2.37
N LYS A 189 -34.80 -8.91 -2.74
CA LYS A 189 -36.02 -8.46 -2.07
C LYS A 189 -37.12 -9.52 -2.11
N SER A 190 -37.26 -10.27 -3.20
CA SER A 190 -38.21 -11.39 -3.28
C SER A 190 -37.89 -12.54 -2.32
N ARG A 191 -36.63 -12.66 -1.88
CA ARG A 191 -36.17 -13.57 -0.83
C ARG A 191 -36.19 -12.96 0.59
N GLY A 192 -36.72 -11.75 0.75
CA GLY A 192 -36.76 -11.03 2.03
C GLY A 192 -35.41 -10.45 2.46
N LYS A 193 -34.45 -10.28 1.54
CA LYS A 193 -33.14 -9.68 1.79
C LYS A 193 -33.07 -8.25 1.27
N CYS A 194 -32.24 -7.43 1.91
CA CYS A 194 -31.87 -6.10 1.43
C CYS A 194 -30.53 -6.19 0.71
N ARG A 195 -30.49 -5.96 -0.60
CA ARG A 195 -29.22 -5.95 -1.35
C ARG A 195 -28.74 -4.53 -1.57
N GLY A 196 -27.46 -4.30 -1.35
CA GLY A 196 -26.83 -3.00 -1.53
C GLY A 196 -25.53 -3.09 -2.32
N ILE A 197 -25.17 -1.98 -2.96
CA ILE A 197 -23.92 -1.81 -3.69
C ILE A 197 -23.20 -0.57 -3.17
N GLY A 198 -21.90 -0.70 -2.94
CA GLY A 198 -21.06 0.35 -2.36
C GLY A 198 -19.77 0.51 -3.14
N LEU A 199 -19.39 1.76 -3.39
CA LEU A 199 -18.17 2.12 -4.12
C LEU A 199 -17.16 2.77 -3.18
N SER A 200 -15.88 2.55 -3.42
CA SER A 200 -14.78 3.30 -2.80
C SER A 200 -13.70 3.62 -3.82
N SER A 201 -13.56 4.90 -4.16
CA SER A 201 -12.49 5.42 -5.01
C SER A 201 -11.38 5.99 -4.14
N TYR A 202 -10.30 5.22 -3.96
CA TYR A 202 -9.23 5.55 -3.01
C TYR A 202 -7.95 6.03 -3.71
N VAL A 203 -7.17 6.85 -3.01
CA VAL A 203 -5.78 7.16 -3.39
C VAL A 203 -4.89 6.93 -2.19
N GLU A 204 -3.69 6.43 -2.44
CA GLU A 204 -2.69 6.18 -1.41
C GLU A 204 -1.47 7.07 -1.64
N ALA A 205 -0.71 7.38 -0.58
CA ALA A 205 0.65 7.91 -0.70
C ALA A 205 1.64 6.81 -0.29
N CYS A 206 2.22 6.11 -1.26
CA CYS A 206 3.22 5.06 -1.02
C CYS A 206 4.65 5.59 -1.14
N GLY A 207 5.60 4.75 -0.76
CA GLY A 207 7.02 5.05 -0.97
C GLY A 207 7.52 6.11 -0.01
N ILE A 208 6.94 6.17 1.20
CA ILE A 208 7.09 7.24 2.18
C ILE A 208 8.49 7.89 2.12
N ALA A 209 8.53 9.07 1.47
CA ALA A 209 9.52 10.16 1.52
C ALA A 209 10.17 10.54 0.19
N PRO A 210 10.27 11.86 0.03
CA PRO A 210 11.57 12.52 -0.12
C PRO A 210 12.14 12.87 1.25
N SER A 211 13.42 12.56 1.50
CA SER A 211 14.06 12.82 2.81
C SER A 211 13.96 14.29 3.23
N ALA A 212 13.98 15.22 2.27
CA ALA A 212 13.78 16.64 2.53
C ALA A 212 12.39 16.97 3.08
N ALA A 213 11.33 16.33 2.56
CA ALA A 213 9.95 16.59 2.98
C ALA A 213 9.69 16.03 4.39
N VAL A 214 10.08 14.77 4.63
CA VAL A 214 9.89 14.15 5.96
C VAL A 214 10.76 14.81 7.04
N GLY A 215 11.94 15.33 6.69
CA GLY A 215 12.77 16.12 7.59
C GLY A 215 12.09 17.43 8.03
N GLN A 216 11.37 18.11 7.12
CA GLN A 216 10.55 19.29 7.47
C GLN A 216 9.37 18.93 8.39
N LEU A 217 8.88 17.69 8.32
CA LEU A 217 7.84 17.15 9.20
C LEU A 217 8.41 16.61 10.53
N GLY A 218 9.71 16.72 10.78
CA GLY A 218 10.36 16.35 12.04
C GLY A 218 10.94 14.94 12.08
N ALA A 219 11.03 14.22 10.96
CA ALA A 219 11.72 12.93 10.91
C ALA A 219 13.23 13.10 11.19
N GLY A 220 13.77 12.29 12.11
CA GLY A 220 15.19 12.34 12.49
C GLY A 220 16.15 11.69 11.51
N VAL A 221 15.63 10.94 10.53
CA VAL A 221 16.39 10.27 9.46
C VAL A 221 15.63 10.38 8.14
N GLY A 222 16.35 10.38 7.03
CA GLY A 222 15.74 10.28 5.69
C GLY A 222 15.11 8.90 5.46
N LEU A 223 14.17 8.78 4.53
CA LEU A 223 13.53 7.49 4.20
C LEU A 223 13.91 6.98 2.80
N TRP A 224 15.20 7.09 2.47
CA TRP A 224 15.83 6.49 1.31
C TRP A 224 15.90 4.95 1.43
N GLU A 225 16.33 4.25 0.38
CA GLU A 225 16.66 2.82 0.47
C GLU A 225 17.99 2.51 -0.23
N SER A 226 18.61 1.39 0.13
CA SER A 226 19.86 0.91 -0.46
C SER A 226 19.75 -0.48 -1.08
N ALA A 227 20.64 -0.72 -2.03
CA ALA A 227 20.86 -2.04 -2.61
C ALA A 227 22.31 -2.23 -3.05
N GLN A 228 22.76 -3.48 -3.05
CA GLN A 228 24.01 -3.92 -3.64
C GLN A 228 23.75 -5.14 -4.52
N VAL A 229 24.27 -5.13 -5.74
CA VAL A 229 24.20 -6.26 -6.66
C VAL A 229 25.61 -6.72 -6.94
N ARG A 230 25.90 -7.98 -6.59
CA ARG A 230 27.24 -8.57 -6.67
C ARG A 230 27.20 -9.82 -7.52
N PHE A 231 28.07 -9.88 -8.51
CA PHE A 231 28.37 -11.11 -9.25
C PHE A 231 29.56 -11.82 -8.63
N ASN A 232 29.51 -13.15 -8.57
CA ASN A 232 30.70 -13.97 -8.38
C ASN A 232 31.41 -14.23 -9.73
N PRO A 233 32.62 -14.82 -9.74
CA PRO A 233 33.34 -15.10 -10.99
C PRO A 233 32.64 -16.09 -11.93
N THR A 234 31.65 -16.86 -11.46
CA THR A 234 30.92 -17.84 -12.28
C THR A 234 29.62 -17.27 -12.86
N GLY A 235 29.31 -16.00 -12.61
CA GLY A 235 28.10 -15.33 -13.12
C GLY A 235 26.86 -15.42 -12.23
N ASN A 236 26.94 -16.02 -11.04
CA ASN A 236 25.83 -15.99 -10.07
C ASN A 236 25.76 -14.63 -9.40
N VAL A 237 24.54 -14.19 -9.04
CA VAL A 237 24.26 -12.85 -8.54
C VAL A 237 23.70 -12.93 -7.12
N GLN A 238 24.22 -12.08 -6.25
CA GLN A 238 23.64 -11.80 -4.94
C GLN A 238 23.11 -10.37 -4.91
N VAL A 239 21.86 -10.21 -4.50
CA VAL A 239 21.16 -8.92 -4.37
C VAL A 239 20.94 -8.66 -2.89
N PHE A 240 21.72 -7.77 -2.30
CA PHE A 240 21.54 -7.32 -0.93
C PHE A 240 20.61 -6.11 -0.94
N THR A 241 19.54 -6.14 -0.15
CA THR A 241 18.59 -5.02 -0.04
C THR A 241 18.40 -4.62 1.42
N GLY A 242 18.23 -3.32 1.66
CA GLY A 242 17.86 -2.79 2.97
C GLY A 242 16.37 -2.91 3.30
N THR A 243 15.54 -3.39 2.36
CA THR A 243 14.15 -3.77 2.61
C THR A 243 14.05 -5.12 3.33
N HIS A 244 12.89 -5.50 3.88
CA HIS A 244 12.71 -6.79 4.56
C HIS A 244 11.37 -7.45 4.21
N SER A 245 11.42 -8.74 3.84
CA SER A 245 10.23 -9.52 3.49
C SER A 245 9.53 -10.05 4.74
N HIS A 246 8.21 -9.88 4.80
CA HIS A 246 7.31 -10.45 5.82
C HIS A 246 6.21 -11.32 5.18
N GLY A 247 6.40 -11.73 3.91
CA GLY A 247 5.46 -12.56 3.15
C GLY A 247 5.02 -12.00 1.79
N GLN A 248 5.45 -10.78 1.44
CA GLN A 248 5.06 -10.09 0.20
C GLN A 248 5.88 -10.48 -1.04
N GLY A 249 6.79 -11.45 -0.94
CA GLY A 249 7.48 -12.05 -2.10
C GLY A 249 8.62 -11.23 -2.69
N HIS A 250 9.39 -10.51 -1.86
CA HIS A 250 10.58 -9.77 -2.31
C HIS A 250 11.61 -10.66 -3.01
N GLU A 251 11.83 -11.87 -2.49
CA GLU A 251 12.81 -12.83 -2.99
C GLU A 251 12.55 -13.20 -4.46
N THR A 252 11.28 -13.26 -4.85
CA THR A 252 10.88 -13.52 -6.24
C THR A 252 10.84 -12.24 -7.06
N THR A 253 10.18 -11.18 -6.58
CA THR A 253 9.95 -9.95 -7.35
C THR A 253 11.23 -9.19 -7.63
N PHE A 254 12.17 -9.13 -6.68
CA PHE A 254 13.46 -8.49 -6.91
C PHE A 254 14.38 -9.33 -7.79
N ALA A 255 14.31 -10.66 -7.71
CA ALA A 255 15.04 -11.51 -8.64
C ALA A 255 14.51 -11.32 -10.09
N GLN A 256 13.19 -11.24 -10.29
CA GLN A 256 12.59 -10.91 -11.58
C GLN A 256 13.03 -9.53 -12.11
N LEU A 257 13.09 -8.52 -11.24
CA LEU A 257 13.62 -7.20 -11.59
C LEU A 257 15.08 -7.29 -12.07
N VAL A 258 15.93 -8.03 -11.36
CA VAL A 258 17.34 -8.19 -11.76
C VAL A 258 17.45 -9.00 -13.06
N THR A 259 16.63 -10.03 -13.26
CA THR A 259 16.56 -10.76 -14.54
C THR A 259 16.20 -9.82 -15.69
N GLU A 260 15.18 -8.97 -15.53
CA GLU A 260 14.80 -8.00 -16.56
C GLU A 260 15.92 -6.99 -16.86
N GLN A 261 16.61 -6.51 -15.82
CA GLN A 261 17.66 -5.50 -15.97
C GLN A 261 18.97 -6.05 -16.53
N LEU A 262 19.34 -7.29 -16.18
CA LEU A 262 20.68 -7.84 -16.45
C LEU A 262 20.70 -9.06 -17.38
N GLY A 263 19.53 -9.60 -17.76
CA GLY A 263 19.43 -10.80 -18.58
C GLY A 263 19.94 -12.08 -17.91
N VAL A 264 20.11 -12.08 -16.58
CA VAL A 264 20.59 -13.24 -15.82
C VAL A 264 19.42 -14.18 -15.50
N PRO A 265 19.57 -15.51 -15.69
CA PRO A 265 18.55 -16.48 -15.29
C PRO A 265 18.19 -16.35 -13.81
N ILE A 266 16.89 -16.39 -13.50
CA ILE A 266 16.38 -16.12 -12.15
C ILE A 266 16.92 -17.10 -11.11
N GLU A 267 17.18 -18.35 -11.50
CA GLU A 267 17.76 -19.40 -10.66
C GLU A 267 19.19 -19.11 -10.20
N ASN A 268 19.89 -18.18 -10.86
CA ASN A 268 21.24 -17.75 -10.53
C ASN A 268 21.25 -16.50 -9.64
N ILE A 269 20.08 -16.01 -9.21
CA ILE A 269 19.94 -14.80 -8.40
C ILE A 269 19.48 -15.18 -6.98
N GLU A 270 20.26 -14.78 -5.99
CA GLU A 270 19.93 -14.89 -4.57
C GLU A 270 19.63 -13.49 -4.01
N VAL A 271 18.44 -13.30 -3.42
CA VAL A 271 18.08 -12.05 -2.73
C VAL A 271 18.32 -12.21 -1.23
N ILE A 272 19.09 -11.28 -0.65
CA ILE A 272 19.52 -11.30 0.74
C ILE A 272 19.00 -10.04 1.44
N HIS A 273 18.23 -10.24 2.51
CA HIS A 273 17.69 -9.17 3.35
C HIS A 273 17.67 -9.58 4.84
N GLY A 274 17.47 -8.63 5.75
CA GLY A 274 17.26 -8.88 7.18
C GLY A 274 18.51 -9.11 8.05
N ASP A 275 19.69 -9.22 7.45
CA ASP A 275 20.96 -9.37 8.17
C ASP A 275 21.81 -8.10 8.07
N THR A 276 21.74 -7.25 9.11
CA THR A 276 22.45 -5.96 9.17
C THR A 276 23.98 -6.10 9.19
N SER A 277 24.52 -7.32 9.34
CA SER A 277 25.96 -7.59 9.18
C SER A 277 26.38 -7.81 7.72
N LYS A 278 25.41 -8.08 6.83
CA LYS A 278 25.64 -8.38 5.42
C LYS A 278 25.09 -7.32 4.48
N THR A 279 23.94 -6.74 4.80
CA THR A 279 23.27 -5.75 3.96
C THR A 279 23.72 -4.34 4.30
N GLN A 280 23.67 -3.45 3.32
CA GLN A 280 23.76 -2.01 3.60
C GLN A 280 22.60 -1.59 4.51
N PHE A 281 22.79 -0.49 5.23
CA PHE A 281 21.71 0.08 6.04
C PHE A 281 20.55 0.44 5.13
N GLY A 282 19.34 0.16 5.58
CA GLY A 282 18.11 0.45 4.87
C GLY A 282 17.02 0.88 5.83
N MET A 283 15.91 1.34 5.26
CA MET A 283 14.77 1.79 6.03
C MET A 283 13.72 0.70 6.17
N GLY A 284 13.92 -0.47 5.55
CA GLY A 284 13.04 -1.61 5.71
C GLY A 284 11.74 -1.47 4.90
N THR A 285 10.72 -2.20 5.33
CA THR A 285 9.47 -2.35 4.59
C THR A 285 8.25 -1.99 5.41
N TYR A 286 7.56 -0.96 4.95
CA TYR A 286 6.27 -0.43 5.41
C TYR A 286 5.78 0.61 4.38
N GLY A 287 4.54 1.10 4.46
CA GLY A 287 4.08 2.20 3.61
C GLY A 287 4.22 1.93 2.10
N SER A 288 4.05 0.66 1.71
CA SER A 288 4.19 0.12 0.36
C SER A 288 5.46 0.59 -0.38
N ARG A 289 6.58 0.76 0.34
CA ARG A 289 7.79 1.41 -0.20
C ARG A 289 8.79 0.50 -0.91
N SER A 290 8.73 -0.82 -0.68
CA SER A 290 9.85 -1.71 -1.02
C SER A 290 10.21 -1.70 -2.49
N LEU A 291 9.23 -1.83 -3.39
CA LEU A 291 9.51 -1.80 -4.83
C LEU A 291 9.73 -0.37 -5.34
N ALA A 292 8.91 0.58 -4.87
CA ALA A 292 8.98 1.98 -5.29
C ALA A 292 10.29 2.69 -4.91
N VAL A 293 10.95 2.26 -3.82
CA VAL A 293 12.21 2.84 -3.34
C VAL A 293 13.35 1.82 -3.41
N GLY A 294 13.21 0.67 -2.76
CA GLY A 294 14.24 -0.38 -2.75
C GLY A 294 14.46 -1.04 -4.11
N GLY A 295 13.39 -1.30 -4.87
CA GLY A 295 13.48 -1.77 -6.25
C GLY A 295 14.24 -0.79 -7.15
N VAL A 296 14.00 0.52 -6.99
CA VAL A 296 14.74 1.54 -7.73
C VAL A 296 16.23 1.57 -7.32
N ALA A 297 16.55 1.37 -6.04
CA ALA A 297 17.94 1.22 -5.62
C ALA A 297 18.61 -0.01 -6.28
N ILE A 298 17.91 -1.14 -6.38
CA ILE A 298 18.40 -2.34 -7.09
C ILE A 298 18.65 -2.00 -8.57
N ALA A 299 17.69 -1.37 -9.24
CA ALA A 299 17.82 -0.99 -10.64
C ALA A 299 19.03 -0.07 -10.89
N LYS A 300 19.25 0.91 -10.01
CA LYS A 300 20.42 1.79 -10.06
C LYS A 300 21.75 1.05 -9.86
N ALA A 301 21.78 0.02 -9.01
CA ALA A 301 22.96 -0.83 -8.88
C ALA A 301 23.19 -1.66 -10.16
N CYS A 302 22.13 -2.18 -10.78
CA CYS A 302 22.20 -2.85 -12.09
C CYS A 302 22.72 -1.90 -13.19
N GLU A 303 22.23 -0.66 -13.25
CA GLU A 303 22.71 0.36 -14.20
C GLU A 303 24.22 0.58 -14.07
N LYS A 304 24.73 0.72 -12.83
CA LYS A 304 26.18 0.85 -12.59
C LYS A 304 26.97 -0.37 -13.04
N LEU A 305 26.44 -1.58 -12.83
CA LEU A 305 27.06 -2.81 -13.33
C LEU A 305 27.10 -2.85 -14.85
N ILE A 306 26.04 -2.42 -15.54
CA ILE A 306 26.03 -2.33 -17.01
C ILE A 306 27.12 -1.35 -17.48
N GLU A 307 27.23 -0.18 -16.88
CA GLU A 307 28.26 0.81 -17.25
C GLU A 307 29.68 0.30 -16.96
N LYS A 308 29.90 -0.38 -15.84
CA LYS A 308 31.17 -1.07 -15.56
C LYS A 308 31.42 -2.20 -16.56
N GLY A 309 30.40 -2.96 -16.91
CA GLY A 309 30.45 -4.08 -17.84
C GLY A 309 30.83 -3.65 -19.25
N LYS A 310 30.30 -2.51 -19.73
CA LYS A 310 30.69 -1.92 -21.03
C LYS A 310 32.19 -1.66 -21.12
N LYS A 311 32.80 -1.14 -20.06
CA LYS A 311 34.26 -0.89 -20.00
C LYS A 311 35.07 -2.18 -20.08
N ILE A 312 34.64 -3.21 -19.34
CA ILE A 312 35.29 -4.53 -19.34
C ILE A 312 35.15 -5.21 -20.70
N ALA A 313 33.94 -5.19 -21.27
CA ALA A 313 33.66 -5.76 -22.58
C ALA A 313 34.41 -5.03 -23.70
N ALA A 314 34.46 -3.69 -23.69
CA ALA A 314 35.21 -2.90 -24.65
C ALA A 314 36.69 -3.29 -24.68
N HIS A 315 37.31 -3.44 -23.50
CA HIS A 315 38.70 -3.89 -23.40
C HIS A 315 38.89 -5.31 -23.92
N ALA A 316 38.02 -6.25 -23.52
CA ALA A 316 38.12 -7.65 -23.93
C ALA A 316 37.85 -7.88 -25.43
N LEU A 317 36.99 -7.05 -26.04
CA LEU A 317 36.64 -7.12 -27.46
C LEU A 317 37.53 -6.22 -28.36
N GLU A 318 38.49 -5.51 -27.77
CA GLU A 318 39.36 -4.54 -28.44
C GLU A 318 38.58 -3.45 -29.21
N ALA A 319 37.53 -2.91 -28.59
CA ALA A 319 36.64 -1.89 -29.14
C ALA A 319 36.60 -0.63 -28.27
N ALA A 320 36.01 0.45 -28.79
CA ALA A 320 35.76 1.64 -27.99
C ALA A 320 34.56 1.44 -27.06
N GLU A 321 34.60 2.00 -25.84
CA GLU A 321 33.50 1.92 -24.86
C GLU A 321 32.17 2.40 -25.43
N GLY A 322 32.18 3.49 -26.20
CA GLY A 322 30.99 4.07 -26.84
C GLY A 322 30.37 3.20 -27.93
N ASP A 323 31.09 2.18 -28.42
CA ASP A 323 30.58 1.23 -29.41
C ASP A 323 29.97 -0.02 -28.75
N ILE A 324 30.00 -0.15 -27.42
CA ILE A 324 29.42 -1.29 -26.70
C ILE A 324 27.97 -1.01 -26.29
N GLU A 325 27.06 -1.80 -26.86
CA GLU A 325 25.65 -1.83 -26.49
C GLU A 325 25.38 -2.98 -25.53
N PHE A 326 24.46 -2.79 -24.58
CA PHE A 326 24.00 -3.84 -23.67
C PHE A 326 22.52 -4.14 -23.94
N ALA A 327 22.21 -5.39 -24.21
CA ALA A 327 20.84 -5.88 -24.37
C ALA A 327 20.77 -7.37 -24.01
N ASP A 328 19.70 -7.78 -23.32
CA ASP A 328 19.39 -9.18 -23.00
C ASP A 328 20.59 -9.96 -22.41
N GLY A 329 21.34 -9.33 -21.50
CA GLY A 329 22.49 -9.94 -20.84
C GLY A 329 23.76 -10.04 -21.69
N ASN A 330 23.81 -9.37 -22.84
CA ASN A 330 24.97 -9.38 -23.74
C ASN A 330 25.52 -7.97 -23.96
N PHE A 331 26.84 -7.84 -23.96
CA PHE A 331 27.61 -6.67 -24.35
C PHE A 331 28.13 -6.88 -25.78
N ALA A 332 27.63 -6.14 -26.75
CA ALA A 332 27.95 -6.32 -28.17
C ALA A 332 28.56 -5.06 -28.78
N ILE A 333 29.48 -5.23 -29.74
CA ILE A 333 29.97 -4.11 -30.55
C ILE A 333 28.89 -3.75 -31.58
N ALA A 334 28.42 -2.50 -31.54
CA ALA A 334 27.38 -1.97 -32.41
C ALA A 334 27.67 -2.26 -33.89
N GLY A 335 26.69 -2.83 -34.59
CA GLY A 335 26.80 -3.16 -36.02
C GLY A 335 27.65 -4.41 -36.35
N THR A 336 28.01 -5.23 -35.36
CA THR A 336 28.76 -6.49 -35.57
C THR A 336 28.09 -7.68 -34.87
N ASP A 337 28.61 -8.89 -35.09
CA ASP A 337 28.23 -10.12 -34.40
C ASP A 337 29.13 -10.44 -33.19
N LYS A 338 30.09 -9.56 -32.87
CA LYS A 338 30.97 -9.73 -31.72
C LYS A 338 30.28 -9.30 -30.42
N ALA A 339 30.12 -10.24 -29.50
CA ALA A 339 29.51 -10.00 -28.20
C ALA A 339 30.16 -10.84 -27.10
N MET A 340 29.95 -10.41 -25.86
CA MET A 340 30.23 -11.16 -24.64
C MET A 340 29.00 -11.18 -23.77
N ASN A 341 28.66 -12.33 -23.21
CA ASN A 341 27.58 -12.38 -22.23
C ASN A 341 28.05 -11.82 -20.87
N ILE A 342 27.08 -11.44 -20.03
CA ILE A 342 27.36 -10.82 -18.73
C ILE A 342 28.15 -11.72 -17.77
N ALA A 343 28.05 -13.04 -17.89
CA ALA A 343 28.83 -13.97 -17.07
C ALA A 343 30.31 -13.99 -17.49
N GLU A 344 30.61 -13.87 -18.79
CA GLU A 344 31.98 -13.71 -19.29
C GLU A 344 32.59 -12.37 -18.85
N VAL A 345 31.80 -11.28 -18.91
CA VAL A 345 32.20 -9.97 -18.39
C VAL A 345 32.45 -10.03 -16.88
N ALA A 346 31.58 -10.70 -16.12
CA ALA A 346 31.75 -10.92 -14.69
C ALA A 346 33.03 -11.70 -14.39
N PHE A 347 33.31 -12.78 -15.12
CA PHE A 347 34.57 -13.53 -14.98
C PHE A 347 35.78 -12.64 -15.23
N ASN A 348 35.78 -11.88 -16.34
CA ASN A 348 36.87 -10.95 -16.67
C ASN A 348 37.10 -9.89 -15.60
N ALA A 349 36.05 -9.47 -14.87
CA ALA A 349 36.18 -8.58 -13.72
C ALA A 349 37.09 -9.13 -12.61
N TYR A 350 37.23 -10.44 -12.49
CA TYR A 350 38.07 -11.12 -11.49
C TYR A 350 39.44 -11.56 -12.02
N VAL A 351 39.78 -11.20 -13.26
CA VAL A 351 41.02 -11.60 -13.93
C VAL A 351 41.85 -10.35 -14.30
N PRO A 352 42.42 -9.63 -13.30
CA PRO A 352 42.93 -8.27 -13.49
C PRO A 352 44.24 -8.16 -14.29
N HIS A 353 44.80 -9.28 -14.76
CA HIS A 353 45.99 -9.26 -15.61
C HIS A 353 45.70 -8.88 -17.07
N SER A 354 44.42 -8.87 -17.47
CA SER A 354 43.92 -8.39 -18.75
C SER A 354 42.65 -7.57 -18.49
N TYR A 355 42.83 -6.31 -18.08
CA TYR A 355 41.75 -5.48 -17.53
C TYR A 355 41.91 -4.00 -17.93
N PRO A 356 40.81 -3.22 -18.04
CA PRO A 356 40.89 -1.78 -18.29
C PRO A 356 41.74 -1.05 -17.25
N GLU A 357 42.63 -0.15 -17.71
CA GLU A 357 43.45 0.66 -16.82
C GLU A 357 42.56 1.60 -15.96
N GLY A 358 42.87 1.70 -14.66
CA GLY A 358 42.15 2.58 -13.74
C GLY A 358 40.77 2.06 -13.27
N LEU A 359 40.34 0.88 -13.72
CA LEU A 359 39.12 0.23 -13.23
C LEU A 359 39.44 -0.73 -12.07
N GLU A 360 38.67 -0.65 -10.98
CA GLU A 360 38.81 -1.58 -9.86
C GLU A 360 38.29 -2.99 -10.22
N PRO A 361 39.03 -4.07 -9.90
CA PRO A 361 38.57 -5.45 -10.11
C PRO A 361 37.27 -5.77 -9.36
N GLY A 362 36.62 -6.86 -9.79
CA GLY A 362 35.35 -7.34 -9.26
C GLY A 362 34.13 -6.75 -9.98
N PHE A 363 32.97 -7.37 -9.79
CA PHE A 363 31.72 -6.96 -10.44
C PHE A 363 30.62 -6.85 -9.37
N ASP A 364 30.70 -5.75 -8.61
CA ASP A 364 29.95 -5.49 -7.39
C ASP A 364 29.68 -3.99 -7.32
N GLU A 365 28.41 -3.59 -7.36
CA GLU A 365 28.00 -2.19 -7.31
C GLU A 365 26.87 -1.98 -6.29
N ASN A 366 26.86 -0.80 -5.69
CA ASN A 366 25.83 -0.38 -4.75
C ASN A 366 25.13 0.91 -5.20
N ALA A 367 23.94 1.13 -4.66
CA ALA A 367 23.20 2.35 -4.87
C ALA A 367 22.33 2.69 -3.66
N PHE A 368 22.15 3.98 -3.46
CA PHE A 368 21.19 4.56 -2.53
C PHE A 368 20.19 5.37 -3.35
N PHE A 369 18.91 5.29 -3.00
CA PHE A 369 17.86 6.03 -3.67
C PHE A 369 16.99 6.77 -2.66
N ASP A 370 17.01 8.10 -2.76
CA ASP A 370 16.09 9.01 -2.08
C ASP A 370 15.05 9.50 -3.11
N PRO A 371 13.76 9.17 -2.97
CA PRO A 371 12.74 9.56 -3.93
C PRO A 371 12.56 11.08 -4.00
N MET A 372 12.18 11.60 -5.17
CA MET A 372 11.85 13.03 -5.33
C MET A 372 10.41 13.36 -4.90
N ASN A 373 9.53 12.36 -4.90
CA ASN A 373 8.15 12.46 -4.42
C ASN A 373 7.67 11.09 -3.92
N PHE A 374 6.51 11.05 -3.28
CA PHE A 374 5.73 9.82 -3.08
C PHE A 374 5.23 9.28 -4.43
N SER A 375 4.85 8.01 -4.46
CA SER A 375 4.04 7.46 -5.55
C SER A 375 2.58 7.39 -5.12
N PHE A 376 1.63 7.70 -6.01
CA PHE A 376 0.21 7.74 -5.66
C PHE A 376 -0.59 6.68 -6.43
N PRO A 377 -0.58 5.41 -5.99
CA PRO A 377 -1.51 4.44 -6.53
C PRO A 377 -2.93 4.78 -6.09
N ALA A 378 -3.89 4.40 -6.92
CA ALA A 378 -5.29 4.69 -6.72
C ALA A 378 -6.11 3.54 -7.27
N GLY A 379 -7.37 3.44 -6.88
CA GLY A 379 -8.25 2.40 -7.40
C GLY A 379 -9.70 2.67 -7.08
N THR A 380 -10.57 1.82 -7.62
CA THR A 380 -11.99 1.78 -7.26
C THR A 380 -12.38 0.35 -6.89
N HIS A 381 -12.90 0.20 -5.67
CA HIS A 381 -13.46 -1.04 -5.16
C HIS A 381 -14.98 -0.95 -5.17
N ILE A 382 -15.66 -2.02 -5.56
CA ILE A 382 -17.11 -2.14 -5.55
C ILE A 382 -17.49 -3.41 -4.78
N CYS A 383 -18.29 -3.24 -3.75
CA CYS A 383 -18.81 -4.32 -2.92
C CYS A 383 -20.32 -4.45 -3.10
N GLU A 384 -20.81 -5.66 -3.31
CA GLU A 384 -22.24 -5.98 -3.20
C GLU A 384 -22.48 -6.83 -1.97
N VAL A 385 -23.51 -6.48 -1.20
CA VAL A 385 -23.92 -7.20 0.00
C VAL A 385 -25.38 -7.59 -0.06
N GLU A 386 -25.72 -8.72 0.57
CA GLU A 386 -27.09 -9.04 0.98
C GLU A 386 -27.18 -8.99 2.50
N VAL A 387 -28.15 -8.23 3.01
CA VAL A 387 -28.42 -8.08 4.44
C VAL A 387 -29.73 -8.79 4.76
N ASP A 388 -29.70 -9.62 5.79
CA ASP A 388 -30.89 -10.15 6.45
C ASP A 388 -31.38 -9.13 7.49
N PRO A 389 -32.51 -8.44 7.27
CA PRO A 389 -32.96 -7.39 8.19
C PRO A 389 -33.44 -7.94 9.55
N ASP A 390 -33.80 -9.22 9.63
CA ASP A 390 -34.31 -9.85 10.85
C ASP A 390 -33.18 -10.30 11.80
N THR A 391 -31.97 -10.52 11.27
CA THR A 391 -30.81 -11.00 12.03
C THR A 391 -29.60 -10.06 11.96
N GLY A 392 -29.59 -9.12 11.03
CA GLY A 392 -28.47 -8.23 10.73
C GLY A 392 -27.27 -8.91 10.07
N VAL A 393 -27.38 -10.20 9.70
CA VAL A 393 -26.30 -10.90 9.01
C VAL A 393 -26.06 -10.26 7.63
N VAL A 394 -24.79 -9.93 7.36
CA VAL A 394 -24.33 -9.37 6.09
C VAL A 394 -23.53 -10.44 5.35
N GLU A 395 -23.92 -10.73 4.11
CA GLU A 395 -23.19 -11.59 3.19
C GLU A 395 -22.60 -10.74 2.06
N ILE A 396 -21.28 -10.82 1.83
CA ILE A 396 -20.65 -10.20 0.66
C ILE A 396 -20.82 -11.15 -0.52
N VAL A 397 -21.71 -10.79 -1.45
CA VAL A 397 -22.10 -11.66 -2.57
C VAL A 397 -21.27 -11.44 -3.83
N LYS A 398 -20.62 -10.26 -3.95
CA LYS A 398 -19.67 -9.96 -5.02
C LYS A 398 -18.73 -8.86 -4.57
N TYR A 399 -17.48 -8.94 -5.02
CA TYR A 399 -16.48 -7.92 -4.74
C TYR A 399 -15.55 -7.76 -5.94
N SER A 400 -15.50 -6.54 -6.47
CA SER A 400 -14.68 -6.18 -7.63
C SER A 400 -13.70 -5.08 -7.26
N ALA A 401 -12.44 -5.20 -7.66
CA ALA A 401 -11.39 -4.22 -7.39
C ALA A 401 -10.61 -3.90 -8.67
N VAL A 402 -10.47 -2.60 -8.96
CA VAL A 402 -9.60 -2.14 -10.05
C VAL A 402 -8.58 -1.15 -9.51
N ASP A 403 -7.31 -1.49 -9.65
CA ASP A 403 -6.20 -0.74 -9.08
C ASP A 403 -5.20 -0.22 -10.14
N ASP A 404 -4.66 0.97 -9.90
CA ASP A 404 -3.52 1.55 -10.61
C ASP A 404 -2.26 1.44 -9.73
N PHE A 405 -1.44 0.43 -10.01
CA PHE A 405 -0.12 0.26 -9.40
C PHE A 405 1.03 0.59 -10.37
N GLY A 406 0.75 1.27 -11.48
CA GLY A 406 1.69 1.41 -12.59
C GLY A 406 2.10 0.05 -13.16
N LYS A 407 3.38 -0.10 -13.52
CA LYS A 407 3.93 -1.35 -14.02
C LYS A 407 3.91 -2.44 -12.94
N LEU A 408 3.31 -3.59 -13.25
CA LEU A 408 3.34 -4.76 -12.37
C LEU A 408 4.57 -5.62 -12.68
N ILE A 409 5.39 -5.90 -11.67
CA ILE A 409 6.53 -6.84 -11.81
C ILE A 409 6.06 -8.28 -11.79
N ASN A 410 5.11 -8.61 -10.89
CA ASN A 410 4.54 -9.94 -10.78
C ASN A 410 3.03 -9.85 -10.50
N PRO A 411 2.19 -9.98 -11.54
CA PRO A 411 0.74 -9.86 -11.38
C PRO A 411 0.13 -10.83 -10.36
N MET A 412 0.65 -12.06 -10.25
CA MET A 412 0.15 -13.06 -9.29
C MET A 412 0.42 -12.65 -7.83
N ILE A 413 1.63 -12.13 -7.55
CA ILE A 413 1.95 -11.63 -6.20
C ILE A 413 1.11 -10.39 -5.88
N VAL A 414 0.91 -9.49 -6.85
CA VAL A 414 0.08 -8.29 -6.68
C VAL A 414 -1.36 -8.68 -6.37
N GLU A 415 -1.95 -9.60 -7.13
CA GLU A 415 -3.30 -10.12 -6.88
C GLU A 415 -3.41 -10.72 -5.46
N GLY A 416 -2.42 -11.50 -5.02
CA GLY A 416 -2.36 -12.02 -3.65
C GLY A 416 -2.29 -10.93 -2.58
N GLN A 417 -1.57 -9.83 -2.83
CA GLN A 417 -1.55 -8.67 -1.93
C GLN A 417 -2.91 -7.98 -1.86
N VAL A 418 -3.59 -7.81 -3.01
CA VAL A 418 -4.93 -7.23 -3.10
C VAL A 418 -5.92 -8.10 -2.32
N HIS A 419 -5.94 -9.42 -2.54
CA HIS A 419 -6.81 -10.35 -1.80
C HIS A 419 -6.62 -10.24 -0.29
N GLY A 420 -5.38 -10.34 0.19
CA GLY A 420 -5.11 -10.22 1.62
C GLY A 420 -5.46 -8.83 2.18
N GLY A 421 -5.37 -7.78 1.36
CA GLY A 421 -5.76 -6.42 1.74
C GLY A 421 -7.26 -6.29 1.89
N ILE A 422 -8.02 -6.80 0.91
CA ILE A 422 -9.49 -6.79 0.93
C ILE A 422 -9.99 -7.55 2.15
N VAL A 423 -9.47 -8.75 2.42
CA VAL A 423 -9.90 -9.56 3.58
C VAL A 423 -9.64 -8.82 4.90
N HIS A 424 -8.50 -8.16 5.05
CA HIS A 424 -8.20 -7.35 6.25
C HIS A 424 -9.17 -6.15 6.37
N GLY A 425 -9.45 -5.44 5.28
CA GLY A 425 -10.41 -4.33 5.29
C GLY A 425 -11.86 -4.77 5.54
N VAL A 426 -12.27 -5.94 5.01
CA VAL A 426 -13.57 -6.57 5.33
C VAL A 426 -13.65 -6.95 6.80
N GLY A 427 -12.57 -7.54 7.35
CA GLY A 427 -12.44 -7.83 8.77
C GLY A 427 -12.68 -6.58 9.61
N GLN A 428 -11.97 -5.49 9.32
CA GLN A 428 -12.19 -4.19 9.97
C GLN A 428 -13.63 -3.67 9.84
N ALA A 429 -14.26 -3.84 8.67
CA ALA A 429 -15.60 -3.33 8.42
C ALA A 429 -16.69 -4.08 9.18
N LEU A 430 -16.56 -5.41 9.32
CA LEU A 430 -17.65 -6.28 9.79
C LEU A 430 -17.41 -6.95 11.14
N LEU A 431 -16.15 -7.23 11.50
CA LEU A 431 -15.82 -8.24 12.51
C LEU A 431 -14.86 -7.74 13.59
N GLU A 432 -13.75 -7.12 13.17
CA GLU A 432 -12.60 -6.84 14.02
C GLU A 432 -12.81 -5.57 14.86
N GLY A 433 -12.40 -5.62 16.13
CA GLY A 433 -12.44 -4.45 17.01
C GLY A 433 -11.81 -4.72 18.36
N CYS A 434 -10.83 -3.90 18.76
CA CYS A 434 -10.32 -3.89 20.13
C CYS A 434 -11.29 -3.10 21.02
N GLN A 435 -11.96 -3.77 21.95
CA GLN A 435 -12.93 -3.12 22.84
C GLN A 435 -12.44 -3.07 24.28
N TYR A 436 -12.49 -1.86 24.84
CA TYR A 436 -12.23 -1.62 26.25
C TYR A 436 -13.55 -1.35 26.97
N ASP A 437 -13.75 -1.96 28.14
CA ASP A 437 -14.91 -1.70 28.98
C ASP A 437 -14.79 -0.38 29.77
N SER A 438 -15.80 -0.06 30.57
CA SER A 438 -15.84 1.18 31.38
C SER A 438 -14.75 1.25 32.46
N ASP A 439 -14.15 0.13 32.84
CA ASP A 439 -13.05 0.04 33.80
C ASP A 439 -11.67 0.07 33.09
N GLY A 440 -11.65 0.16 31.76
CA GLY A 440 -10.45 0.20 30.94
C GLY A 440 -9.82 -1.17 30.70
N GLN A 441 -10.56 -2.27 30.84
CA GLN A 441 -10.08 -3.61 30.53
C GLN A 441 -10.31 -3.94 29.05
N LEU A 442 -9.31 -4.49 28.36
CA LEU A 442 -9.45 -5.01 27.00
C LEU A 442 -10.23 -6.33 27.04
N ILE A 443 -11.51 -6.29 26.70
CA ILE A 443 -12.41 -7.46 26.76
C ILE A 443 -12.34 -8.34 25.51
N THR A 444 -11.65 -7.89 24.46
CA THR A 444 -11.45 -8.64 23.21
C THR A 444 -10.01 -9.15 23.05
N ALA A 445 -9.34 -9.52 24.15
CA ALA A 445 -7.91 -9.91 24.16
C ALA A 445 -7.64 -11.38 23.73
N SER A 446 -8.52 -11.96 22.90
CA SER A 446 -8.38 -13.32 22.38
C SER A 446 -9.17 -13.51 21.08
N TYR A 447 -8.84 -14.54 20.28
CA TYR A 447 -9.65 -14.89 19.09
C TYR A 447 -11.02 -15.52 19.40
N MET A 448 -11.37 -15.71 20.68
CA MET A 448 -12.75 -16.04 21.05
C MET A 448 -13.67 -14.82 20.92
N ASP A 449 -13.11 -13.62 21.11
CA ASP A 449 -13.87 -12.36 21.21
C ASP A 449 -13.50 -11.40 20.07
N TYR A 450 -12.23 -11.36 19.67
CA TYR A 450 -11.75 -10.66 18.48
C TYR A 450 -11.95 -11.54 17.24
N ALA A 451 -13.00 -11.25 16.47
CA ALA A 451 -13.39 -12.06 15.33
C ALA A 451 -12.52 -11.76 14.09
N MET A 452 -11.56 -12.66 13.80
CA MET A 452 -10.82 -12.62 12.54
C MET A 452 -11.71 -13.10 11.37
N PRO A 453 -11.60 -12.48 10.18
CA PRO A 453 -12.28 -12.97 8.98
C PRO A 453 -11.83 -14.39 8.60
N ARG A 454 -12.78 -15.19 8.13
CA ARG A 454 -12.62 -16.57 7.67
C ARG A 454 -12.95 -16.68 6.18
N ALA A 455 -12.59 -17.82 5.59
CA ALA A 455 -12.76 -18.06 4.15
C ALA A 455 -14.22 -18.00 3.68
N ASP A 456 -15.18 -18.31 4.55
CA ASP A 456 -16.62 -18.24 4.28
C ASP A 456 -17.22 -16.85 4.54
N ASN A 457 -16.44 -15.87 4.98
CA ASN A 457 -16.90 -14.49 5.16
C ASN A 457 -16.72 -13.62 3.92
N VAL A 458 -16.02 -14.12 2.90
CA VAL A 458 -15.71 -13.39 1.66
C VAL A 458 -15.95 -14.27 0.43
N PRO A 459 -16.35 -13.69 -0.71
CA PRO A 459 -16.38 -14.41 -1.97
C PRO A 459 -14.98 -14.52 -2.58
N SER A 460 -14.88 -15.16 -3.74
CA SER A 460 -13.77 -14.87 -4.65
C SER A 460 -13.83 -13.41 -5.10
N PHE A 461 -12.66 -12.82 -5.37
CA PHE A 461 -12.56 -11.43 -5.82
C PHE A 461 -12.37 -11.35 -7.33
N ASP A 462 -13.05 -10.40 -7.95
CA ASP A 462 -12.78 -10.02 -9.33
C ASP A 462 -11.79 -8.85 -9.32
N VAL A 463 -10.51 -9.11 -9.65
CA VAL A 463 -9.44 -8.10 -9.62
C VAL A 463 -8.99 -7.77 -11.03
N ASP A 464 -8.83 -6.48 -11.32
CA ASP A 464 -8.21 -6.00 -12.56
C ASP A 464 -7.40 -4.71 -12.30
N TYR A 465 -6.75 -4.16 -13.32
CA TYR A 465 -5.83 -3.04 -13.18
C TYR A 465 -6.05 -1.95 -14.23
N ALA A 466 -5.75 -0.70 -13.88
CA ALA A 466 -5.83 0.47 -14.76
C ALA A 466 -4.53 1.31 -14.67
N PRO A 467 -3.39 0.79 -15.17
CA PRO A 467 -2.09 1.34 -14.86
C PRO A 467 -1.86 2.71 -15.50
N THR A 468 -1.32 3.65 -14.73
CA THR A 468 -0.72 4.90 -15.22
C THR A 468 0.76 4.96 -14.89
N ASN A 469 1.54 5.62 -15.76
CA ASN A 469 2.99 5.71 -15.57
C ASN A 469 3.34 6.87 -14.64
N PRO A 470 3.95 6.61 -13.46
CA PRO A 470 4.43 7.67 -12.58
C PRO A 470 5.67 8.35 -13.19
N PRO A 471 5.69 9.68 -13.38
CA PRO A 471 6.77 10.38 -14.10
C PRO A 471 8.12 10.37 -13.37
N HIS A 472 8.14 10.15 -12.06
CA HIS A 472 9.35 10.26 -11.22
C HIS A 472 9.91 8.92 -10.75
N ASN A 473 9.25 7.81 -11.04
CA ASN A 473 9.77 6.48 -10.73
C ASN A 473 10.37 5.84 -11.99
N PRO A 474 11.69 5.59 -12.05
CA PRO A 474 12.35 5.08 -13.26
C PRO A 474 11.89 3.67 -13.67
N LEU A 475 11.28 2.91 -12.75
CA LEU A 475 10.71 1.60 -13.06
C LEU A 475 9.25 1.68 -13.54
N GLY A 476 8.62 2.86 -13.47
CA GLY A 476 7.20 3.03 -13.78
C GLY A 476 6.26 2.33 -12.80
N VAL A 477 6.75 1.95 -11.61
CA VAL A 477 6.02 1.19 -10.59
C VAL A 477 5.45 2.13 -9.51
N LYS A 478 4.32 1.75 -8.91
CA LYS A 478 3.78 2.33 -7.67
C LYS A 478 3.68 1.25 -6.58
N GLY A 479 3.35 1.66 -5.35
CA GLY A 479 3.06 0.71 -4.27
C GLY A 479 1.74 -0.03 -4.48
N CYS A 480 1.59 -1.24 -3.94
CA CYS A 480 0.35 -2.03 -4.00
C CYS A 480 -0.02 -2.74 -2.70
N GLY A 481 0.87 -2.67 -1.70
CA GLY A 481 0.81 -3.54 -0.53
C GLY A 481 -0.34 -3.23 0.42
N GLU A 482 -0.98 -2.06 0.34
CA GLU A 482 -1.95 -1.61 1.35
C GLU A 482 -3.34 -1.32 0.78
N ALA A 483 -3.44 -1.16 -0.55
CA ALA A 483 -4.64 -0.89 -1.34
C ALA A 483 -5.94 -1.52 -0.80
N GLY A 484 -5.99 -2.85 -0.70
CA GLY A 484 -7.21 -3.54 -0.29
C GLY A 484 -7.69 -3.17 1.12
N ALA A 485 -6.78 -2.88 2.05
CA ALA A 485 -7.14 -2.46 3.41
C ALA A 485 -7.62 -1.00 3.46
N ILE A 486 -7.34 -0.21 2.42
CA ILE A 486 -7.77 1.18 2.27
C ILE A 486 -9.15 1.24 1.60
N GLY A 487 -9.31 0.55 0.45
CA GLY A 487 -10.53 0.61 -0.35
C GLY A 487 -11.69 -0.21 0.21
N ALA A 488 -11.42 -1.32 0.91
CA ALA A 488 -12.49 -2.22 1.33
C ALA A 488 -13.42 -1.69 2.43
N PRO A 489 -12.92 -1.04 3.51
CA PRO A 489 -13.81 -0.59 4.58
C PRO A 489 -14.96 0.32 4.11
N PRO A 490 -14.72 1.41 3.35
CA PRO A 490 -15.82 2.22 2.82
C PRO A 490 -16.66 1.48 1.78
N ALA A 491 -16.08 0.66 0.89
CA ALA A 491 -16.90 -0.07 -0.09
C ALA A 491 -17.96 -0.96 0.61
N VAL A 492 -17.58 -1.64 1.69
CA VAL A 492 -18.48 -2.49 2.49
C VAL A 492 -19.52 -1.65 3.23
N ILE A 493 -19.11 -0.60 3.95
CA ILE A 493 -20.05 0.24 4.72
C ILE A 493 -21.01 1.01 3.80
N ASN A 494 -20.54 1.45 2.63
CA ASN A 494 -21.38 2.06 1.59
C ASN A 494 -22.44 1.08 1.10
N ALA A 495 -22.06 -0.19 0.88
CA ALA A 495 -22.98 -1.23 0.43
C ALA A 495 -24.05 -1.54 1.49
N ILE A 496 -23.68 -1.62 2.77
CA ILE A 496 -24.65 -1.82 3.87
C ILE A 496 -25.58 -0.62 4.01
N SER A 497 -25.03 0.59 3.95
CA SER A 497 -25.80 1.85 4.03
C SER A 497 -26.82 1.92 2.89
N ASN A 498 -26.40 1.58 1.67
CA ASN A 498 -27.25 1.48 0.50
C ASN A 498 -28.34 0.40 0.64
N ALA A 499 -28.00 -0.79 1.14
CA ALA A 499 -28.95 -1.89 1.35
C ALA A 499 -30.08 -1.51 2.32
N LEU A 500 -29.73 -0.82 3.41
CA LEU A 500 -30.66 -0.45 4.47
C LEU A 500 -31.35 0.90 4.25
N GLY A 501 -30.92 1.69 3.26
CA GLY A 501 -31.42 3.04 3.04
C GLY A 501 -31.10 4.00 4.18
N ILE A 502 -29.92 3.86 4.79
CA ILE A 502 -29.44 4.70 5.89
C ILE A 502 -28.22 5.51 5.46
N LYS A 503 -28.01 6.66 6.10
CA LYS A 503 -26.89 7.54 5.79
C LYS A 503 -25.54 7.03 6.26
N HIS A 504 -25.48 6.25 7.34
CA HIS A 504 -24.21 5.81 7.93
C HIS A 504 -24.41 4.70 8.97
N ILE A 505 -23.40 3.86 9.12
CA ILE A 505 -23.24 2.92 10.22
C ILE A 505 -21.76 2.83 10.59
N ASP A 506 -21.46 2.81 11.89
CA ASP A 506 -20.09 2.71 12.38
C ASP A 506 -19.53 1.29 12.26
N MET A 507 -18.21 1.20 12.09
CA MET A 507 -17.47 -0.07 12.13
C MET A 507 -17.17 -0.49 13.58
N PRO A 508 -17.10 -1.80 13.88
CA PRO A 508 -17.51 -2.88 13.01
C PRO A 508 -19.04 -2.95 12.89
N ALA A 509 -19.53 -3.12 11.67
CA ALA A 509 -20.93 -3.36 11.35
C ALA A 509 -21.30 -4.81 11.66
N THR A 510 -21.20 -5.17 12.93
CA THR A 510 -21.56 -6.50 13.45
C THR A 510 -23.03 -6.81 13.19
N PRO A 511 -23.45 -8.09 13.21
CA PRO A 511 -24.84 -8.45 13.01
C PRO A 511 -25.80 -7.71 13.96
N GLU A 512 -25.41 -7.50 15.22
CA GLU A 512 -26.22 -6.73 16.16
C GLU A 512 -26.38 -5.26 15.72
N ASN A 513 -25.29 -4.60 15.33
CA ASN A 513 -25.32 -3.20 14.90
C ASN A 513 -26.15 -3.02 13.63
N VAL A 514 -25.99 -3.92 12.66
CA VAL A 514 -26.74 -3.91 11.40
C VAL A 514 -28.22 -4.20 11.65
N TRP A 515 -28.56 -5.15 12.52
CA TRP A 515 -29.94 -5.44 12.90
C TRP A 515 -30.60 -4.20 13.52
N ARG A 516 -29.95 -3.56 14.51
CA ARG A 516 -30.47 -2.34 15.14
C ARG A 516 -30.71 -1.22 14.11
N ALA A 517 -29.80 -1.06 13.16
CA ALA A 517 -29.94 -0.09 12.08
C ALA A 517 -31.14 -0.41 11.18
N ALA A 518 -31.32 -1.68 10.79
CA ALA A 518 -32.46 -2.13 9.98
C ALA A 518 -33.82 -1.91 10.68
N GLN A 519 -33.90 -2.15 11.99
CA GLN A 519 -35.13 -1.89 12.77
C GLN A 519 -35.45 -0.39 12.86
N THR A 520 -34.43 0.46 12.91
CA THR A 520 -34.62 1.92 12.96
C THR A 520 -35.02 2.49 11.59
N ALA A 521 -34.50 1.94 10.50
CA ALA A 521 -34.81 2.38 9.14
C ALA A 521 -36.26 2.05 8.69
N THR A 522 -36.87 1.04 9.30
CA THR A 522 -38.25 0.61 9.03
C THR A 522 -39.30 1.33 9.89
N SER A 523 -38.85 2.11 10.88
CA SER A 523 -39.69 2.93 11.79
C SER A 523 -39.90 4.33 11.23
#